data_AF-A0A932L3D2-F1
#
_entry.id   AF-A0A932L3D2-F1
#
_cell.length_a   1.000
_cell.length_b   1.000
_cell.length_c   1.000
_cell.angle_alpha   90.00
_cell.angle_beta   90.00
_cell.angle_gamma   90.00
#
_symmetry.space_group_name_H-M   'P 1'
#
loop_
_entity.id
_entity.type
_entity.pdbx_description
1 polymer ?
#
loop_
_entity_poly.entity_id
_entity_poly.type
_entity_poly.pdbx_seq_one_letter_code
_entity_poly.pdbx_strand_id
1 'polypeptide(L)'
;MKSLRLGVAATILLTAHALSADDVFPGSAWQRKPPSELGLDAARLEAVATALGGRGCIIKQGYLVHAWGDQAEKRDWLSSAKPVAEEIGGGSRRATAAPC
;
A
#
# COMPACT_ATOMS: atom_id res chain seq x y z
N MET A 1 -45.86 35.31 20.58
CA MET A 1 -46.03 33.85 20.83
C MET A 1 -46.61 33.21 19.58
N LYS A 2 -45.77 32.52 18.79
CA LYS A 2 -46.13 31.55 17.73
C LYS A 2 -44.81 30.92 17.22
N SER A 3 -44.44 29.86 17.94
CA SER A 3 -43.78 28.63 17.50
C SER A 3 -42.67 28.70 16.45
N LEU A 4 -41.44 28.75 16.96
CA LEU A 4 -40.22 28.27 16.32
C LEU A 4 -40.29 26.74 16.17
N ARG A 5 -39.88 26.20 15.01
CA ARG A 5 -39.36 24.83 14.71
C ARG A 5 -39.89 24.36 13.36
N LEU A 6 -39.03 24.28 12.35
CA LEU A 6 -38.83 23.15 11.43
C LEU A 6 -37.93 23.64 10.30
N GLY A 7 -36.79 22.98 10.11
CA GLY A 7 -35.84 23.35 9.05
C GLY A 7 -34.40 22.93 9.32
N VAL A 8 -34.10 22.32 10.46
CA VAL A 8 -32.85 21.56 10.69
C VAL A 8 -33.01 20.16 10.05
N ALA A 9 -33.25 20.13 8.75
CA ALA A 9 -33.39 18.87 7.99
C ALA A 9 -32.59 18.89 6.68
N ALA A 10 -31.76 19.93 6.45
CA ALA A 10 -30.94 20.06 5.26
C ALA A 10 -29.45 19.70 5.47
N THR A 11 -29.05 19.23 6.66
CA THR A 11 -27.64 19.10 7.04
C THR A 11 -27.14 17.67 7.25
N ILE A 12 -27.94 16.64 6.96
CA ILE A 12 -27.51 15.24 7.04
C ILE A 12 -27.66 14.59 5.67
N LEU A 13 -26.92 15.10 4.69
CA LEU A 13 -26.59 14.34 3.49
C LEU A 13 -25.10 14.49 3.22
N LEU A 14 -24.29 14.32 4.27
CA LEU A 14 -22.85 14.06 4.10
C LEU A 14 -22.73 12.60 3.67
N THR A 15 -22.99 12.36 2.38
CA THR A 15 -22.71 11.09 1.71
C THR A 15 -21.25 10.74 1.94
N ALA A 16 -21.01 9.75 2.81
CA ALA A 16 -19.73 9.10 2.95
C ALA A 16 -19.42 8.44 1.60
N HIS A 17 -18.68 9.16 0.75
CA HIS A 17 -18.09 8.58 -0.44
C HIS A 17 -16.99 7.64 0.06
N ALA A 18 -17.30 6.35 0.15
CA ALA A 18 -16.26 5.33 0.13
C ALA A 18 -15.58 5.50 -1.24
N LEU A 19 -14.50 6.28 -1.28
CA LEU A 19 -13.56 6.32 -2.39
C LEU A 19 -13.00 4.89 -2.49
N SER A 20 -13.65 4.07 -3.31
CA SER A 20 -13.05 2.84 -3.80
C SER A 20 -11.89 3.30 -4.67
N ALA A 21 -10.70 3.40 -4.07
CA ALA A 21 -9.50 3.52 -4.86
C ALA A 21 -9.40 2.23 -5.66
N ASP A 22 -9.37 2.32 -7.00
CA ASP A 22 -9.02 1.17 -7.82
C ASP A 22 -7.71 0.58 -7.31
N ASP A 23 -7.69 -0.73 -7.07
CA ASP A 23 -6.49 -1.43 -6.67
C ASP A 23 -5.50 -1.40 -7.86
N VAL A 24 -4.50 -0.53 -7.78
CA VAL A 24 -3.46 -0.41 -8.80
C VAL A 24 -2.35 -1.41 -8.51
N PHE A 25 -2.28 -2.45 -9.34
CA PHE A 25 -1.19 -3.42 -9.32
C PHE A 25 -0.12 -3.05 -10.37
N PRO A 26 1.15 -3.42 -10.14
CA PRO A 26 2.18 -3.26 -11.16
C PRO A 26 1.87 -4.12 -12.39
N GLY A 27 2.10 -3.55 -13.57
CA GLY A 27 2.21 -4.30 -14.82
C GLY A 27 3.67 -4.74 -15.04
N SER A 28 4.21 -4.45 -16.22
CA SER A 28 5.66 -4.59 -16.49
C SER A 28 6.52 -3.61 -15.67
N ALA A 29 5.94 -2.50 -15.24
CA ALA A 29 6.54 -1.53 -14.34
C ALA A 29 5.48 -0.93 -13.42
N TRP A 30 5.91 -0.42 -12.27
CA TRP A 30 5.06 0.42 -11.42
C TRP A 30 4.79 1.75 -12.10
N GLN A 31 3.52 2.16 -12.07
CA GLN A 31 3.14 3.53 -12.39
C GLN A 31 3.69 4.48 -11.32
N ARG A 32 4.20 5.63 -11.74
CA ARG A 32 4.75 6.65 -10.82
C ARG A 32 3.74 7.74 -10.53
N LYS A 33 3.70 8.20 -9.28
CA LYS A 33 3.01 9.42 -8.89
C LYS A 33 3.89 10.28 -8.00
N PRO A 34 3.82 11.61 -8.11
CA PRO A 34 4.58 12.48 -7.24
C PRO A 34 4.08 12.34 -5.78
N PRO A 35 4.98 12.48 -4.80
CA PRO A 35 4.62 12.41 -3.38
C PRO A 35 3.46 13.36 -3.00
N SER A 36 3.46 14.58 -3.56
CA SER A 36 2.48 15.61 -3.27
C SER A 36 1.04 15.21 -3.63
N GLU A 37 0.83 14.48 -4.73
CA GLU A 37 -0.49 14.00 -5.14
C GLU A 37 -1.06 12.97 -4.16
N LEU A 38 -0.21 12.29 -3.40
CA LEU A 38 -0.60 11.31 -2.40
C LEU A 38 -0.48 11.86 -0.97
N GLY A 39 -0.34 13.19 -0.81
CA GLY A 39 -0.20 13.84 0.49
C GLY A 39 1.06 13.44 1.25
N LEU A 40 2.16 13.18 0.53
CA LEU A 40 3.48 12.87 1.08
C LEU A 40 4.47 14.01 0.84
N ASP A 41 5.39 14.18 1.80
CA ASP A 41 6.48 15.16 1.74
C ASP A 41 7.72 14.52 1.10
N ALA A 42 8.14 15.06 -0.05
CA ALA A 42 9.29 14.54 -0.79
C ALA A 42 10.60 14.59 0.00
N ALA A 43 10.84 15.65 0.79
CA ALA A 43 12.06 15.80 1.56
C ALA A 43 12.16 14.75 2.68
N ARG A 44 11.02 14.36 3.27
CA ARG A 44 10.98 13.27 4.24
C ARG A 44 11.25 11.91 3.60
N LEU A 45 10.76 11.67 2.39
CA LEU A 45 11.06 10.43 1.66
C LEU A 45 12.55 10.32 1.33
N GLU A 46 13.17 11.43 0.93
CA GLU A 46 14.62 11.50 0.68
C GLU A 46 15.42 11.27 1.97
N ALA A 47 14.98 11.84 3.10
CA ALA A 47 15.62 11.61 4.39
C ALA A 47 15.55 10.12 4.80
N VAL A 48 14.45 9.43 4.50
CA VAL A 48 14.33 7.98 4.70
C VAL A 48 15.31 7.21 3.80
N ALA A 49 15.38 7.55 2.51
CA ALA A 49 16.31 6.92 1.57
C ALA A 49 17.77 7.09 2.03
N THR A 50 18.13 8.30 2.48
CA THR A 50 19.46 8.60 3.02
C THR A 50 19.75 7.82 4.30
N ALA A 51 18.80 7.75 5.22
CA ALA A 51 18.96 7.06 6.51
C ALA A 51 19.09 5.54 6.36
N LEU A 52 18.33 4.94 5.44
CA LEU A 52 18.41 3.51 5.14
C LEU A 52 19.65 3.17 4.30
N GLY A 53 20.07 4.10 3.44
CA GLY A 53 21.10 3.85 2.44
C GLY A 53 20.71 2.68 1.52
N GLY A 54 21.71 2.13 0.84
CA GLY A 54 21.52 0.97 -0.02
C GLY A 54 20.50 1.23 -1.14
N ARG A 55 19.45 0.40 -1.20
CA ARG A 55 18.46 0.41 -2.28
C ARG A 55 17.07 0.13 -1.72
N GLY A 56 16.07 0.78 -2.29
CA GLY A 56 14.68 0.51 -1.95
C GLY A 56 13.70 1.35 -2.75
N CYS A 57 12.42 1.12 -2.47
CA CYS A 57 11.33 1.89 -3.04
C CYS A 57 10.19 2.03 -2.03
N ILE A 58 9.37 3.06 -2.22
CA ILE A 58 8.16 3.34 -1.44
C ILE A 58 6.98 3.37 -2.40
N ILE A 59 6.03 2.48 -2.13
CA ILE A 59 4.79 2.35 -2.89
C ILE A 59 3.63 2.79 -1.98
N LYS A 60 2.74 3.65 -2.49
CA LYS A 60 1.52 4.08 -1.79
C LYS A 60 0.34 4.02 -2.75
N GLN A 61 -0.74 3.38 -2.32
CA GLN A 61 -1.96 3.19 -3.13
C GLN A 61 -1.67 2.60 -4.53
N GLY A 62 -0.70 1.66 -4.59
CA GLY A 62 -0.31 1.01 -5.83
C GLY A 62 0.66 1.78 -6.74
N TYR A 63 1.02 3.02 -6.39
CA TYR A 63 1.96 3.84 -7.19
C TYR A 63 3.35 3.86 -6.56
N LEU A 64 4.37 3.82 -7.41
CA LEU A 64 5.75 4.08 -7.02
C LEU A 64 5.94 5.57 -6.78
N VAL A 65 6.20 5.94 -5.53
CA VAL A 65 6.31 7.34 -5.10
C VAL A 65 7.76 7.78 -5.02
N HIS A 66 8.64 6.88 -4.58
CA HIS A 66 10.05 7.16 -4.42
C HIS A 66 10.86 5.87 -4.55
N ALA A 67 12.07 5.97 -5.09
CA ALA A 67 13.02 4.86 -5.21
C ALA A 67 14.44 5.41 -5.12
N TRP A 68 15.33 4.67 -4.50
CA TRP A 68 16.75 5.01 -4.35
C TRP A 68 17.63 3.79 -4.57
N GLY A 69 18.88 4.03 -4.99
CA GLY A 69 19.80 2.97 -5.42
C GLY A 69 19.39 2.31 -6.74
N ASP A 70 20.26 1.43 -7.25
CA ASP A 70 20.00 0.70 -8.49
C ASP A 70 19.01 -0.45 -8.25
N GLN A 71 17.84 -0.41 -8.89
CA GLN A 71 16.83 -1.44 -8.77
C GLN A 71 17.17 -2.72 -9.57
N ALA A 72 18.09 -2.64 -10.54
CA ALA A 72 18.49 -3.78 -11.37
C ALA A 72 19.52 -4.69 -10.70
N GLU A 73 20.21 -4.21 -9.65
CA GLU A 73 21.20 -4.99 -8.90
C GLU A 73 20.55 -6.22 -8.20
N LYS A 74 21.27 -7.33 -8.15
CA LYS A 74 20.82 -8.60 -7.55
C LYS A 74 21.61 -8.90 -6.28
N ARG A 75 20.93 -9.28 -5.20
CA ARG A 75 21.52 -9.68 -3.91
C ARG A 75 20.67 -10.74 -3.23
N ASP A 76 21.26 -11.47 -2.30
CA ASP A 76 20.56 -12.48 -1.51
C ASP A 76 19.49 -11.85 -0.62
N TRP A 77 18.25 -12.35 -0.73
CA TRP A 77 17.13 -11.91 0.11
C TRP A 77 17.08 -12.62 1.46
N LEU A 78 17.95 -13.63 1.67
CA LEU A 78 18.08 -14.41 2.89
C LEU A 78 16.69 -14.84 3.43
N SER A 79 16.41 -14.56 4.70
CA SER A 79 15.14 -14.90 5.35
C SER A 79 13.92 -14.24 4.68
N SER A 80 14.09 -13.13 3.96
CA SER A 80 12.98 -12.43 3.29
C SER A 80 12.45 -13.19 2.08
N ALA A 81 13.15 -14.25 1.60
CA ALA A 81 12.67 -15.11 0.51
C ALA A 81 11.62 -16.15 0.94
N LYS A 82 11.42 -16.36 2.26
CA LYS A 82 10.51 -17.40 2.77
C LYS A 82 9.08 -17.34 2.20
N PRO A 83 8.41 -16.16 2.11
CA PRO A 83 7.04 -16.11 1.57
C PRO A 83 6.95 -16.65 0.14
N VAL A 84 7.97 -16.38 -0.69
CA VAL A 84 8.05 -16.88 -2.06
C VAL A 84 8.28 -18.40 -2.07
N ALA A 85 9.18 -18.88 -1.21
CA ALA A 85 9.47 -20.32 -1.10
C ALA A 85 8.26 -21.13 -0.61
N GLU A 86 7.46 -20.57 0.29
CA GLU A 86 6.23 -21.20 0.79
C GLU A 86 5.16 -21.32 -0.31
N GLU A 87 5.01 -20.29 -1.15
CA GLU A 87 4.09 -20.33 -2.30
C GLU A 87 4.51 -21.41 -3.31
N ILE A 88 5.79 -21.47 -3.66
CA ILE A 88 6.33 -22.44 -4.62
C ILE A 88 6.30 -23.88 -4.06
N GLY A 89 6.44 -24.04 -2.74
CA GLY A 89 6.43 -25.34 -2.04
C GLY A 89 5.04 -25.89 -1.69
N GLY A 90 3.95 -25.21 -2.08
CA GLY A 90 2.56 -25.48 -1.70
C GLY A 90 1.92 -26.76 -2.23
N GLY A 91 2.67 -27.86 -2.34
CA GLY A 91 2.22 -29.16 -2.82
C GLY A 91 2.27 -30.29 -1.78
N SER A 92 2.19 -30.05 -0.47
CA SER A 92 1.97 -31.13 0.51
C SER A 92 1.52 -30.64 1.89
N ARG A 93 0.24 -30.28 2.02
CA ARG A 93 -0.45 -30.29 3.32
C ARG A 93 -1.82 -30.94 3.18
N ARG A 94 -1.82 -32.26 2.96
CA ARG A 94 -2.95 -33.12 3.36
C ARG A 94 -2.58 -33.73 4.71
N ALA A 95 -2.72 -32.94 5.77
CA ALA A 95 -2.69 -33.48 7.13
C ALA A 95 -4.04 -34.18 7.39
N THR A 96 -4.13 -35.46 7.03
CA THR A 96 -5.14 -36.36 7.59
C THR A 96 -4.53 -37.11 8.77
N ALA A 97 -4.79 -36.60 9.97
CA ALA A 97 -4.87 -37.30 11.27
C ALA A 97 -5.08 -36.19 12.32
N ALA A 98 -6.11 -36.16 13.18
CA ALA A 98 -6.91 -37.22 13.78
C ALA A 98 -8.38 -36.76 13.98
N PRO A 99 -9.31 -37.70 14.16
CA PRO A 99 -9.65 -38.04 15.55
C PRO A 99 -9.74 -39.56 15.78
N CYS A 100 -9.12 -40.00 16.88
CA CYS A 100 -9.57 -41.01 17.85
C CYS A 100 -8.53 -41.02 18.99
#